data_AF-A0A016W7N2-F1
#
_entry.id   AF-A0A016W7N2-F1
#
_cell.length_a   1.000
_cell.length_b   1.000
_cell.length_c   1.000
_cell.angle_alpha   90.00
_cell.angle_beta   90.00
_cell.angle_gamma   90.00
#
_symmetry.space_group_name_H-M   'P 1'
#
loop_
_entity.id
_entity.type
_entity.pdbx_description
1 polymer ?
#
loop_
_entity_poly.entity_id
_entity_poly.type
_entity_poly.pdbx_seq_one_letter_code
_entity_poly.pdbx_strand_id
1 'polypeptide(L)'
;MKSVFTVDEKWRLHVSIKHSPPWVDKNEQNEPQPKASLHPLKVMISIWCDSRGIMQCWLLPSFIALTVDLYCQQLDRMAAKMAGKRPNHDTIQFLHDNAHPLTIKVTRQKLLDIGWKVLTL
;
A
#
# COMPACT_ATOMS: atom_id res chain seq x y z
N MET A 1 17.85 -10.04 17.85
CA MET A 1 16.58 -10.32 17.12
C MET A 1 16.69 -9.67 15.74
N LYS A 2 16.47 -10.41 14.65
CA LYS A 2 16.51 -9.83 13.29
C LYS A 2 15.27 -8.93 13.09
N SER A 3 15.44 -7.76 12.50
CA SER A 3 14.33 -6.83 12.29
C SER A 3 13.65 -7.19 10.97
N VAL A 4 12.44 -7.76 11.04
CA VAL A 4 11.61 -8.01 9.86
C VAL A 4 10.79 -6.76 9.55
N PHE A 5 10.77 -6.41 8.27
CA PHE A 5 10.02 -5.30 7.71
C PHE A 5 9.11 -5.83 6.62
N THR A 6 7.84 -5.44 6.69
CA THR A 6 6.82 -5.85 5.73
C THR A 6 6.21 -4.65 5.06
N VAL A 7 5.93 -4.79 3.78
CA VAL A 7 5.08 -3.88 3.03
C VAL A 7 3.92 -4.64 2.41
N ASP A 8 2.75 -4.03 2.39
CA ASP A 8 1.57 -4.52 1.68
C ASP A 8 0.87 -3.36 0.97
N GLU A 9 0.34 -3.62 -0.22
CA GLU A 9 -0.43 -2.65 -0.99
C GLU A 9 -1.89 -3.07 -1.13
N LYS A 10 -2.79 -2.22 -0.64
CA LYS A 10 -4.22 -2.49 -0.65
C LYS A 10 -5.03 -1.40 -1.34
N TRP A 11 -5.89 -1.82 -2.27
CA TRP A 11 -6.88 -0.94 -2.88
C TRP A 11 -8.02 -0.62 -1.90
N ARG A 12 -8.37 0.66 -1.79
CA ARG A 12 -9.55 1.16 -1.08
C ARG A 12 -10.41 1.97 -2.03
N LEU A 13 -11.70 1.67 -2.05
CA LEU A 13 -12.69 2.45 -2.78
C LEU A 13 -12.93 3.76 -2.02
N HIS A 14 -12.85 4.88 -2.74
CA HIS A 14 -13.15 6.21 -2.19
C HIS A 14 -14.66 6.46 -2.17
N VAL A 15 -15.44 5.75 -2.99
CA VAL A 15 -16.90 5.93 -3.01
C VAL A 15 -17.53 5.16 -1.86
N SER A 16 -17.82 5.84 -0.75
CA SER A 16 -18.68 5.32 0.30
C SER A 16 -20.15 5.45 -0.11
N ILE A 17 -20.64 4.56 -0.97
CA ILE A 17 -22.08 4.47 -1.20
C ILE A 17 -22.66 3.75 0.00
N LYS A 18 -23.19 4.53 0.95
CA LYS A 18 -24.02 3.97 2.00
C LYS A 18 -25.38 3.64 1.38
N HIS A 19 -25.53 2.42 0.86
CA HIS A 19 -26.85 1.88 0.57
C HIS A 19 -27.58 1.67 1.89
N SER A 20 -28.35 2.68 2.30
CA SER A 20 -29.34 2.51 3.35
C SER A 20 -30.63 2.15 2.62
N PRO A 21 -31.25 0.97 2.85
CA PRO A 21 -32.56 0.70 2.30
C PRO A 21 -33.52 1.76 2.85
N PRO A 22 -34.19 2.55 2.01
CA PRO A 22 -35.25 3.41 2.50
C PRO A 22 -36.39 2.50 2.97
N TRP A 23 -36.80 2.63 4.24
CA TRP A 23 -38.04 2.04 4.72
C TRP A 23 -39.17 2.90 4.13
N VAL A 24 -39.81 2.40 3.08
CA VAL A 24 -40.90 3.11 2.39
C VAL A 24 -42.18 2.30 2.52
N ASP A 25 -43.27 3.00 2.83
CA ASP A 25 -44.61 2.40 2.92
C ASP A 25 -45.12 1.98 1.53
N LYS A 26 -46.10 1.08 1.49
CA LYS A 26 -46.52 0.32 0.29
C LYS A 26 -46.90 1.15 -0.95
N ASN A 27 -47.09 2.46 -0.81
CA ASN A 27 -47.63 3.36 -1.84
C ASN A 27 -46.73 4.55 -2.24
N GLU A 28 -45.51 4.68 -1.73
CA GLU A 28 -44.61 5.80 -2.10
C GLU A 28 -43.54 5.39 -3.13
N GLN A 29 -43.31 6.28 -4.12
CA GLN A 29 -42.20 6.12 -5.07
C GLN A 29 -40.87 6.47 -4.41
N ASN A 30 -39.88 5.59 -4.55
CA ASN A 30 -38.53 5.82 -4.05
C ASN A 30 -37.83 6.97 -4.82
N GLU A 31 -37.22 7.90 -4.09
CA GLU A 31 -36.20 8.80 -4.63
C GLU A 31 -35.05 7.99 -5.28
N PRO A 32 -34.62 8.32 -6.51
CA PRO A 32 -33.52 7.62 -7.17
C PRO A 32 -32.23 7.74 -6.35
N GLN A 33 -31.77 6.62 -5.78
CA GLN A 33 -30.45 6.57 -5.17
C GLN A 33 -29.38 6.85 -6.23
N PRO A 34 -28.38 7.70 -5.95
CA PRO A 34 -27.30 7.96 -6.89
C PRO A 34 -26.61 6.63 -7.21
N LYS A 35 -26.66 6.21 -8.48
CA LYS A 35 -25.92 5.05 -8.96
C LYS A 35 -24.43 5.32 -8.75
N ALA A 36 -23.69 4.32 -8.26
CA ALA A 36 -22.24 4.35 -8.25
C ALA A 36 -21.73 4.83 -9.61
N SER A 37 -20.85 5.82 -9.64
CA SER A 37 -20.16 6.16 -10.87
C SER A 37 -19.46 4.91 -11.41
N LEU A 38 -19.54 4.65 -12.72
CA LEU A 38 -18.90 3.49 -13.37
C LEU A 38 -17.38 3.45 -13.14
N HIS A 39 -16.80 4.59 -12.74
CA HIS A 39 -15.41 4.73 -12.31
C HIS A 39 -15.37 5.16 -10.84
N PRO A 40 -15.44 4.21 -9.88
CA PRO A 40 -15.18 4.55 -8.49
C PRO A 40 -13.70 4.98 -8.37
N LEU A 41 -13.46 6.15 -7.80
CA LEU A 41 -12.11 6.58 -7.44
C LEU A 41 -11.52 5.53 -6.48
N LYS A 42 -10.46 4.83 -6.90
CA LYS A 42 -9.78 3.79 -6.12
C LYS A 42 -8.43 4.31 -5.66
N VAL A 43 -8.26 4.53 -4.37
CA VAL A 43 -6.95 4.89 -3.81
C VAL A 43 -6.21 3.62 -3.44
N MET A 44 -4.93 3.54 -3.75
CA MET A 44 -4.09 2.46 -3.25
C MET A 44 -3.38 2.93 -1.99
N ILE A 45 -3.30 2.06 -0.98
CA ILE A 45 -2.58 2.36 0.26
C ILE A 45 -1.41 1.40 0.34
N SER A 46 -0.19 1.95 0.46
CA SER A 46 1.01 1.17 0.79
C SER A 46 1.28 1.32 2.29
N ILE A 47 1.29 0.19 3.00
CA ILE A 47 1.46 0.13 4.45
C ILE A 47 2.81 -0.52 4.74
N TRP A 48 3.66 0.17 5.50
CA TRP A 48 4.97 -0.30 5.92
C TRP A 48 4.96 -0.51 7.43
N CYS A 49 5.29 -1.72 7.86
CA CYS A 49 5.28 -2.10 9.27
C CYS A 49 6.46 -3.00 9.65
N ASP A 50 6.73 -3.06 10.94
CA ASP A 50 7.65 -4.01 11.56
C ASP A 50 6.95 -4.70 12.74
N SER A 51 7.69 -5.49 13.51
CA SER A 51 7.17 -6.16 14.71
C SER A 51 6.67 -5.20 15.81
N ARG A 52 6.96 -3.90 15.74
CA ARG A 52 6.50 -2.88 16.70
C ARG A 52 5.24 -2.17 16.23
N GLY A 53 4.83 -2.36 14.97
CA GLY A 53 3.61 -1.81 14.41
C GLY A 53 3.83 -1.06 13.09
N ILE A 54 2.88 -0.19 12.77
CA ILE A 54 2.88 0.57 11.52
C ILE A 54 3.89 1.72 11.61
N MET A 55 4.82 1.75 10.66
CA MET A 55 5.85 2.79 10.58
C MET A 55 5.50 3.89 9.61
N GLN A 56 4.84 3.57 8.49
CA GLN A 56 4.43 4.55 7.49
C GLN A 56 3.26 4.02 6.66
N CYS A 57 2.32 4.90 6.36
CA CYS A 57 1.29 4.65 5.34
C CYS A 57 1.42 5.71 4.24
N TRP A 58 1.28 5.29 2.99
CA TRP A 58 1.20 6.20 1.85
C TRP A 58 -0.09 5.97 1.08
N LEU A 59 -0.82 7.06 0.85
CA LEU A 59 -1.94 7.10 -0.09
C LEU A 59 -1.36 7.36 -1.49
N LEU A 60 -1.62 6.44 -2.41
CA LEU A 60 -1.17 6.48 -3.79
C LEU A 60 -2.35 6.85 -4.68
N PRO A 61 -2.23 7.90 -5.53
CA PRO A 61 -3.31 8.35 -6.39
C PRO A 61 -3.88 7.22 -7.24
N SER A 62 -5.20 7.24 -7.42
CA SER A 62 -5.93 6.32 -8.27
C SER A 62 -5.39 6.33 -9.70
N PHE A 63 -5.28 5.16 -10.33
CA PHE A 63 -4.81 4.93 -11.72
C PHE A 63 -3.31 5.02 -11.98
N ILE A 64 -2.50 5.47 -11.01
CA ILE A 64 -1.08 5.25 -11.11
C ILE A 64 -0.84 3.81 -10.66
N ALA A 65 -0.82 2.88 -11.63
CA ALA A 65 -0.20 1.57 -11.42
C ALA A 65 1.11 1.83 -10.69
N LEU A 66 1.38 1.13 -9.58
CA LEU A 66 2.55 1.34 -8.74
C LEU A 66 3.79 1.33 -9.63
N THR A 67 4.24 2.51 -10.06
CA THR A 67 5.33 2.60 -11.01
C THR A 67 6.57 2.21 -10.24
N VAL A 68 7.51 1.61 -10.95
CA VAL A 68 8.80 1.25 -10.39
C VAL A 68 9.43 2.45 -9.67
N ASP A 69 9.32 3.66 -10.23
CA ASP A 69 9.86 4.88 -9.65
C ASP A 69 9.22 5.25 -8.31
N LEU A 70 7.89 5.18 -8.21
CA LEU A 70 7.18 5.49 -6.96
C LEU A 70 7.59 4.52 -5.86
N TYR A 71 7.72 3.24 -6.20
CA TYR A 71 8.14 2.23 -5.25
C TYR A 71 9.60 2.41 -4.81
N CYS A 72 10.51 2.71 -5.74
CA CYS A 72 11.89 3.05 -5.43
C CYS A 72 11.99 4.27 -4.50
N GLN A 73 11.19 5.31 -4.74
CA GLN A 73 11.13 6.48 -3.86
C GLN A 73 10.62 6.14 -2.46
N GLN A 74 9.65 5.22 -2.33
CA GLN A 74 9.19 4.74 -1.03
C GLN A 74 10.29 3.98 -0.29
N LEU A 75 11.02 3.11 -0.98
CA LEU A 75 12.18 2.40 -0.42
C LEU A 75 13.25 3.37 0.10
N ASP A 76 13.63 4.38 -0.69
CA ASP A 76 14.62 5.39 -0.28
C ASP A 76 14.18 6.17 0.96
N ARG A 77 12.90 6.58 1.01
CA ARG A 77 12.33 7.28 2.17
C ARG A 77 12.32 6.41 3.40
N MET A 78 12.00 5.12 3.26
CA MET A 78 12.04 4.17 4.37
C MET A 78 13.46 3.92 4.85
N ALA A 79 14.43 3.78 3.95
CA ALA A 79 15.85 3.66 4.28
C ALA A 79 16.36 4.86 5.06
N ALA A 80 16.10 6.08 4.59
CA ALA A 80 16.46 7.29 5.32
C ALA A 80 15.78 7.37 6.70
N LYS A 81 14.49 7.01 6.80
CA LYS A 81 13.75 7.01 8.07
C LYS A 81 14.30 6.00 9.07
N MET A 82 14.82 4.88 8.58
CA MET A 82 15.44 3.84 9.43
C MET A 82 16.87 4.20 9.81
N ALA A 83 17.62 4.83 8.91
CA ALA A 83 19.01 5.26 9.11
C ALA A 83 19.19 5.97 10.47
N GLY A 84 18.28 6.89 10.79
CA GLY A 84 18.31 7.64 12.05
C GLY A 84 17.69 6.96 13.28
N LYS A 85 16.97 5.83 13.13
CA LYS A 85 16.21 5.20 14.23
C LYS A 85 16.75 3.85 14.70
N ARG A 86 17.57 3.17 13.89
CA ARG A 86 18.08 1.82 14.20
C ARG A 86 19.54 1.73 13.80
N PRO A 87 20.50 1.75 14.72
CA PRO A 87 21.93 1.71 14.37
C PRO A 87 22.40 0.39 13.75
N ASN A 88 21.62 -0.69 13.84
CA ASN A 88 21.98 -2.00 13.27
C ASN A 88 21.21 -2.26 11.96
N HIS A 89 21.69 -1.67 10.87
CA HIS A 89 21.12 -1.83 9.51
C HIS A 89 21.44 -3.18 8.86
N ASP A 90 22.51 -3.83 9.31
CA ASP A 90 23.12 -5.00 8.67
C ASP A 90 22.22 -6.26 8.68
N THR A 91 21.01 -6.18 9.23
CA THR A 91 20.10 -7.33 9.32
C THR A 91 18.63 -6.94 9.17
N ILE A 92 18.32 -5.94 8.35
CA ILE A 92 16.95 -5.69 7.91
C ILE A 92 16.55 -6.79 6.92
N GLN A 93 15.52 -7.54 7.30
CA GLN A 93 14.89 -8.54 6.46
C GLN A 93 13.59 -7.97 5.89
N PHE A 94 13.53 -7.82 4.58
CA PHE A 94 12.40 -7.21 3.89
C PHE A 94 11.50 -8.27 3.27
N LEU A 95 10.22 -8.23 3.61
CA LEU A 95 9.18 -9.12 3.11
C LEU A 95 8.15 -8.28 2.33
N HIS A 96 7.87 -8.68 1.10
CA HIS A 96 6.95 -8.02 0.18
C HIS A 96 6.34 -9.09 -0.73
N ASP A 97 5.12 -8.84 -1.25
CA ASP A 97 4.46 -9.74 -2.19
C ASP A 97 5.16 -9.74 -3.56
N ASN A 98 5.16 -10.85 -4.30
CA ASN A 98 5.72 -10.85 -5.65
C ASN A 98 4.75 -10.17 -6.62
N ALA A 99 4.72 -8.83 -6.60
CA ALA A 99 3.96 -8.01 -7.53
C ALA A 99 4.55 -8.07 -8.95
N HIS A 100 4.01 -7.24 -9.86
CA HIS A 100 4.33 -7.19 -11.30
C HIS A 100 5.83 -7.49 -11.65
N PRO A 101 6.13 -8.35 -12.66
CA PRO A 101 7.50 -8.83 -12.93
C PRO A 101 8.57 -7.74 -13.16
N LEU A 102 8.17 -6.60 -13.73
CA LEU A 102 9.06 -5.45 -13.91
C LEU A 102 9.44 -4.80 -12.56
N THR A 103 8.48 -4.71 -11.65
CA THR A 103 8.66 -4.21 -10.29
C THR A 103 9.62 -5.10 -9.52
N ILE A 104 9.56 -6.43 -9.70
CA ILE A 104 10.47 -7.38 -9.05
C ILE A 104 11.93 -7.10 -9.39
N LYS A 105 12.27 -6.93 -10.69
CA LYS A 105 13.67 -6.76 -11.11
C LYS A 105 14.31 -5.50 -10.54
N VAL A 106 13.63 -4.36 -10.68
CA VAL A 106 14.20 -3.07 -10.23
C VAL A 106 14.19 -2.98 -8.71
N THR A 107 13.15 -3.51 -8.06
CA THR A 107 13.08 -3.61 -6.59
C THR A 107 14.24 -4.43 -6.04
N ARG A 108 14.56 -5.58 -6.63
CA ARG A 108 15.68 -6.43 -6.18
C ARG A 108 17.01 -5.67 -6.24
N GLN A 109 17.28 -4.97 -7.35
CA GLN A 109 18.51 -4.19 -7.47
C GLN A 109 18.56 -3.09 -6.40
N LYS A 110 17.47 -2.33 -6.26
CA LYS A 110 17.38 -1.24 -5.29
C LYS A 110 17.55 -1.73 -3.84
N LEU A 111 16.99 -2.88 -3.49
CA LEU A 111 17.13 -3.47 -2.16
C LEU A 111 18.56 -3.93 -1.88
N LEU A 112 19.29 -4.42 -2.88
CA LEU A 112 20.72 -4.72 -2.77
C LEU A 112 21.53 -3.44 -2.53
N ASP A 113 21.24 -2.35 -3.26
CA ASP A 113 21.94 -1.07 -3.11
C ASP A 113 21.73 -0.46 -1.71
N ILE A 114 20.55 -0.67 -1.12
CA ILE A 114 20.22 -0.23 0.26
C ILE A 114 20.80 -1.20 1.31
N GLY A 115 21.19 -2.43 0.93
CA GLY A 115 21.73 -3.45 1.82
C GLY A 115 20.67 -4.26 2.59
N TRP A 116 19.41 -4.27 2.13
CA TRP A 116 18.35 -5.06 2.77
C TRP A 116 18.27 -6.46 2.20
N LYS A 117 18.13 -7.45 3.09
CA LYS A 117 17.96 -8.83 2.69
C LYS A 117 16.49 -9.12 2.38
N VAL A 118 16.18 -9.47 1.14
CA VAL A 118 14.84 -9.91 0.76
C VAL A 118 14.56 -11.30 1.33
N LEU A 119 13.40 -11.47 1.95
CA LEU A 119 12.84 -12.75 2.33
C LEU A 119 11.92 -13.22 1.20
N THR A 120 12.31 -14.30 0.54
CA THR A 120 11.41 -15.08 -0.31
C THR A 120 10.58 -15.98 0.59
N LEU A 121 9.25 -15.86 0.52
CA LEU A 121 8.33 -16.90 1.00
C LEU A 121 8.21 -18.01 -0.04
#